data_AF-A0A2H6ANI0-F1
#
_entry.id   AF-A0A2H6ANI0-F1
#
_cell.length_a   1.000
_cell.length_b   1.000
_cell.length_c   1.000
_cell.angle_alpha   90.00
_cell.angle_beta   90.00
_cell.angle_gamma   90.00
#
_symmetry.space_group_name_H-M   'P 1'
#
loop_
_entity.id
_entity.type
_entity.pdbx_description
1 polymer ?
#
loop_
_entity_poly.entity_id
_entity_poly.type
_entity_poly.pdbx_seq_one_letter_code
_entity_poly.pdbx_strand_id
1 'polypeptide(L)'
;MKFPKFLIPLLLIGLFLEYKSTSSAAEYTLTPAQKHFTAIIKSLPGVVDLEWRSPISLWIQTSSKAVGSPPSPEKAKNLADILAERGRTALRQPFCVHIYHQKGKELARTCTHD
;
A
#
# COMPACT_ATOMS: atom_id res chain seq x y z
N MET A 1 39.74 48.77 -33.87
CA MET A 1 38.29 48.95 -34.13
C MET A 1 37.50 48.15 -33.10
N LYS A 2 36.43 48.75 -32.59
CA LYS A 2 35.69 48.41 -31.37
C LYS A 2 34.41 47.68 -31.78
N PHE A 3 34.18 46.45 -31.32
CA PHE A 3 32.89 45.77 -31.52
C PHE A 3 32.04 45.93 -30.26
N PRO A 4 30.85 46.56 -30.34
CA PRO A 4 29.94 46.63 -29.21
C PRO A 4 28.84 45.54 -29.29
N LYS A 5 28.57 44.99 -28.10
CA LYS A 5 27.26 44.81 -27.44
C LYS A 5 26.20 43.88 -28.07
N PHE A 6 25.95 42.82 -27.30
CA PHE A 6 24.65 42.31 -26.83
C PHE A 6 23.51 42.11 -27.84
N LEU A 7 23.16 40.84 -28.05
CA LEU A 7 21.79 40.36 -28.24
C LEU A 7 21.70 38.93 -27.69
N ILE A 8 21.28 38.80 -26.43
CA ILE A 8 20.61 37.62 -25.84
C ILE A 8 19.12 37.93 -26.11
N PRO A 9 18.19 36.99 -26.44
CA PRO A 9 17.87 35.91 -25.50
C PRO A 9 17.05 34.68 -25.99
N LEU A 10 16.67 33.82 -25.03
CA LEU A 10 15.55 32.84 -25.05
C LEU A 10 15.75 31.69 -26.05
N LEU A 11 15.78 30.40 -25.68
CA LEU A 11 14.67 29.68 -25.05
C LEU A 11 15.13 28.22 -24.80
N LEU A 12 15.82 27.96 -23.69
CA LEU A 12 16.10 26.57 -23.23
C LEU A 12 15.48 26.38 -21.85
N ILE A 13 14.22 26.79 -21.72
CA ILE A 13 13.38 26.54 -20.54
C ILE A 13 12.21 25.70 -21.06
N GLY A 14 12.05 24.50 -20.51
CA GLY A 14 10.81 23.74 -20.66
C GLY A 14 10.93 22.35 -21.29
N LEU A 15 11.94 21.55 -20.93
CA LEU A 15 11.87 20.10 -21.12
C LEU A 15 12.21 19.34 -19.84
N PHE A 16 11.85 19.92 -18.69
CA PHE A 16 11.40 19.11 -17.56
C PHE A 16 9.89 18.99 -17.70
N LEU A 17 9.46 18.12 -18.62
CA LEU A 17 8.15 17.48 -18.44
C LEU A 17 8.29 16.72 -17.12
N GLU A 18 7.85 17.34 -16.03
CA GLU A 18 7.44 16.61 -14.85
C GLU A 18 6.37 15.65 -15.34
N TYR A 19 6.78 14.44 -15.69
CA TYR A 19 5.90 13.29 -15.75
C TYR A 19 5.44 13.07 -14.32
N LYS A 20 4.47 13.88 -13.88
CA LYS A 20 3.66 13.56 -12.72
C LYS A 20 2.94 12.29 -13.12
N SER A 21 3.53 11.16 -12.74
CA SER A 21 2.82 9.90 -12.58
C SER A 21 1.70 10.15 -11.59
N THR A 22 0.61 10.76 -12.03
CA THR A 22 -0.67 10.62 -11.38
C THR A 22 -1.09 9.19 -11.66
N SER A 23 -0.49 8.26 -10.91
CA SER A 23 -1.12 6.99 -10.60
C SER A 23 -2.37 7.36 -9.83
N SER A 24 -3.41 7.83 -10.54
CA SER A 24 -4.76 7.77 -10.01
C SER A 24 -5.04 6.29 -9.92
N ALA A 25 -4.69 5.69 -8.78
CA ALA A 25 -5.31 4.45 -8.38
C ALA A 25 -6.80 4.74 -8.51
N ALA A 26 -7.44 4.17 -9.54
CA ALA A 26 -8.88 4.30 -9.72
C ALA A 26 -9.49 4.01 -8.34
N GLU A 27 -10.30 4.93 -7.80
CA GLU A 27 -10.83 4.80 -6.45
C GLU A 27 -11.62 3.50 -6.36
N TYR A 28 -10.97 2.49 -5.79
CA TYR A 28 -11.53 1.15 -5.72
C TYR A 28 -12.64 1.18 -4.67
N THR A 29 -13.87 1.05 -5.13
CA THR A 29 -15.02 1.00 -4.22
C THR A 29 -15.14 -0.38 -3.60
N LEU A 30 -15.01 -0.45 -2.27
CA LEU A 30 -15.14 -1.70 -1.53
C LEU A 30 -16.56 -2.27 -1.61
N THR A 31 -16.66 -3.59 -1.78
CA THR A 31 -17.92 -4.31 -1.64
C THR A 31 -18.41 -4.26 -0.18
N PRO A 32 -19.71 -4.49 0.10
CA PRO A 32 -20.22 -4.59 1.47
C PRO A 32 -19.45 -5.61 2.32
N ALA A 33 -19.09 -6.77 1.75
CA ALA A 33 -18.30 -7.79 2.42
C ALA A 33 -16.90 -7.28 2.79
N GLN A 34 -16.21 -6.61 1.87
CA GLN A 34 -14.91 -6.00 2.14
C GLN A 34 -14.99 -4.88 3.17
N LYS A 35 -16.02 -4.02 3.12
CA LYS A 35 -16.23 -2.97 4.14
C LYS A 35 -16.40 -3.58 5.53
N HIS A 36 -17.23 -4.61 5.65
CA HIS A 36 -17.44 -5.31 6.92
C HIS A 36 -16.15 -5.99 7.41
N PHE A 37 -15.43 -6.69 6.53
CA PHE A 37 -14.17 -7.32 6.85
C PHE A 37 -13.08 -6.30 7.27
N THR A 38 -13.00 -5.18 6.56
CA THR A 38 -12.11 -4.04 6.89
C THR A 38 -12.42 -3.50 8.28
N ALA A 39 -13.69 -3.32 8.62
CA ALA A 39 -14.10 -2.84 9.94
C ALA A 39 -13.65 -3.81 11.06
N ILE A 40 -13.78 -5.12 10.84
CA ILE A 40 -13.30 -6.14 11.77
C ILE A 40 -11.78 -6.03 11.95
N ILE A 41 -11.00 -5.98 10.85
CA ILE A 41 -9.54 -5.93 10.97
C ILE A 41 -9.07 -4.64 11.63
N LYS A 42 -9.68 -3.50 11.28
CA LYS A 42 -9.35 -2.20 11.88
C LYS A 42 -9.57 -2.17 13.40
N SER A 43 -10.44 -3.03 13.93
CA SER A 43 -10.67 -3.18 15.37
C SER A 43 -9.61 -4.04 16.09
N LEU A 44 -8.75 -4.75 15.35
CA LEU A 44 -7.75 -5.63 15.95
C LEU A 44 -6.63 -4.84 16.63
N PRO A 45 -6.17 -5.30 17.81
CA PRO A 45 -5.12 -4.60 18.53
C PRO A 45 -3.81 -4.61 17.73
N GLY A 46 -3.24 -3.42 17.55
CA GLY A 46 -1.97 -3.24 16.88
C GLY A 46 -2.06 -3.11 15.36
N VAL A 47 -3.25 -3.10 14.77
CA VAL A 47 -3.49 -2.56 13.42
C VAL A 47 -3.49 -1.04 13.51
N VAL A 48 -2.66 -0.39 12.70
CA VAL A 48 -2.49 1.07 12.67
C VAL A 48 -3.26 1.67 11.51
N ASP A 49 -3.13 1.07 10.33
CA ASP A 49 -3.78 1.52 9.10
C ASP A 49 -4.06 0.33 8.19
N LEU A 50 -4.98 0.52 7.26
CA LEU A 50 -5.48 -0.54 6.40
C LEU A 50 -5.94 0.01 5.05
N GLU A 51 -5.38 -0.53 3.97
CA GLU A 51 -5.58 -0.02 2.61
C GLU A 51 -5.86 -1.18 1.66
N TRP A 52 -6.93 -1.08 0.87
CA TRP A 52 -7.13 -1.97 -0.27
C TRP A 52 -6.45 -1.38 -1.49
N ARG A 53 -5.48 -2.10 -2.05
CA ARG A 53 -4.78 -1.68 -3.29
C ARG A 53 -5.37 -2.30 -4.54
N SER A 54 -6.17 -3.35 -4.38
CA SER A 54 -6.94 -3.98 -5.45
C SER A 54 -8.10 -4.77 -4.85
N PRO A 55 -9.04 -5.32 -5.65
CA PRO A 55 -10.14 -6.14 -5.14
C PRO A 55 -9.74 -7.36 -4.31
N ILE A 56 -8.49 -7.80 -4.46
CA ILE A 56 -7.96 -9.02 -3.83
C ILE A 56 -6.72 -8.75 -2.97
N SER A 57 -6.30 -7.49 -2.79
CA SER A 57 -5.05 -7.15 -2.09
C SER A 57 -5.30 -6.13 -0.99
N LEU A 58 -5.14 -6.59 0.25
CA LEU A 58 -5.27 -5.79 1.46
C LEU A 58 -3.91 -5.59 2.13
N TRP A 59 -3.57 -4.32 2.37
CA TRP A 59 -2.33 -3.88 2.98
C TRP A 59 -2.60 -3.37 4.39
N ILE A 60 -1.88 -3.91 5.36
CA ILE A 60 -2.12 -3.66 6.78
C ILE A 60 -0.85 -3.13 7.41
N GLN A 61 -0.93 -1.88 7.88
CA GLN A 61 0.11 -1.32 8.73
C GLN A 61 -0.08 -1.83 10.15
N THR A 62 0.99 -2.33 10.75
CA THR A 62 0.98 -2.90 12.09
C THR A 62 1.97 -2.18 13.00
N SER A 63 1.62 -2.08 14.27
CA SER A 63 2.52 -1.60 15.33
C SER A 63 3.49 -2.69 15.76
N SER A 64 4.57 -2.31 16.43
CA SER A 64 5.55 -3.25 17.01
C SER A 64 4.92 -4.18 18.06
N LYS A 65 3.74 -3.84 18.61
CA LYS A 65 2.98 -4.74 19.49
C LYS A 65 2.47 -5.98 18.75
N ALA A 66 2.08 -5.84 17.48
CA ALA A 66 1.53 -6.93 16.69
C ALA A 66 2.61 -7.81 16.05
N VAL A 67 3.73 -7.21 15.61
CA VAL A 67 4.79 -7.92 14.88
C VAL A 67 6.11 -8.05 15.65
N GLY A 68 6.17 -7.55 16.89
CA GLY A 68 7.36 -7.60 17.75
C GLY A 68 8.26 -6.35 17.67
N SER A 69 9.18 -6.25 18.62
CA SER A 69 10.25 -5.25 18.68
C SER A 69 11.60 -5.98 18.87
N PRO A 70 12.46 -6.08 17.84
CA PRO A 70 12.26 -5.57 16.48
C PRO A 70 11.14 -6.32 15.72
N PRO A 71 10.59 -5.74 14.64
CA PRO A 71 9.57 -6.39 13.82
C PRO A 71 10.08 -7.72 13.25
N SER A 72 9.33 -8.79 13.53
CA SER A 72 9.64 -10.16 13.11
C SER A 72 8.82 -10.55 11.86
N PRO A 73 9.47 -10.97 10.76
CA PRO A 73 8.78 -11.53 9.60
C PRO A 73 7.91 -12.75 9.93
N GLU A 74 8.32 -13.57 10.89
CA GLU A 74 7.58 -14.76 11.31
C GLU A 74 6.26 -14.39 12.00
N LYS A 75 6.28 -13.42 12.93
CA LYS A 75 5.05 -12.91 13.56
C LYS A 75 4.13 -12.23 12.54
N ALA A 76 4.71 -11.49 11.61
CA ALA A 76 3.97 -10.88 10.51
C ALA A 76 3.33 -11.95 9.60
N LYS A 77 4.04 -13.04 9.31
CA LYS A 77 3.54 -14.17 8.51
C LYS A 77 2.39 -14.89 9.20
N ASN A 78 2.51 -15.16 10.50
CA ASN A 78 1.43 -15.76 11.28
C ASN A 78 0.18 -14.88 11.29
N LEU A 79 0.34 -13.56 11.42
CA LEU A 79 -0.78 -12.62 11.32
C LEU A 79 -1.39 -12.63 9.91
N ALA A 80 -0.56 -12.60 8.86
CA ALA A 80 -1.01 -12.66 7.47
C ALA A 80 -1.80 -13.95 7.20
N ASP A 81 -1.35 -15.10 7.70
CA ASP A 81 -2.01 -16.39 7.54
C ASP A 81 -3.39 -16.43 8.20
N ILE A 82 -3.49 -15.96 9.44
CA ILE A 82 -4.77 -15.88 10.17
C ILE A 82 -5.76 -14.97 9.42
N LEU A 83 -5.30 -13.82 8.96
CA LEU A 83 -6.15 -12.86 8.27
C LEU A 83 -6.54 -13.33 6.86
N ALA A 84 -5.64 -14.00 6.15
CA ALA A 84 -5.91 -14.57 4.84
C ALA A 84 -6.97 -15.67 4.96
N GLU A 85 -6.87 -16.57 5.95
CA GLU A 85 -7.85 -17.65 6.15
C GLU A 85 -9.23 -17.12 6.58
N ARG A 86 -9.26 -16.11 7.45
CA ARG A 86 -10.51 -15.40 7.80
C ARG A 86 -11.11 -14.69 6.58
N GLY A 87 -10.26 -14.05 5.78
CA GLY A 87 -10.65 -13.37 4.55
C GLY A 87 -11.22 -14.34 3.52
N ARG A 88 -10.59 -15.50 3.32
CA ARG A 88 -11.09 -16.58 2.45
C ARG A 88 -12.53 -16.97 2.82
N THR A 89 -12.78 -17.19 4.11
CA THR A 89 -14.12 -17.54 4.61
C THR A 89 -15.14 -16.40 4.46
N ALA A 90 -14.73 -15.18 4.79
CA ALA A 90 -15.62 -14.02 4.84
C ALA A 90 -15.93 -13.43 3.45
N LEU A 91 -14.96 -13.44 2.54
CA LEU A 91 -15.04 -12.79 1.23
C LEU A 91 -15.38 -13.78 0.11
N ARG A 92 -15.10 -15.07 0.29
CA ARG A 92 -15.35 -16.15 -0.70
C ARG A 92 -14.78 -15.84 -2.08
N GLN A 93 -13.54 -15.37 -2.09
CA GLN A 93 -12.78 -15.02 -3.30
C GLN A 93 -11.28 -15.18 -3.03
N PRO A 94 -10.44 -15.22 -4.08
CA PRO A 94 -9.01 -15.13 -3.93
C PRO A 94 -8.61 -13.85 -3.19
N PHE A 95 -7.67 -13.95 -2.26
CA PHE A 95 -7.37 -12.85 -1.35
C PHE A 95 -5.92 -12.90 -0.85
N CYS A 96 -5.26 -11.75 -0.87
CA CYS A 96 -3.90 -11.55 -0.38
C CYS A 96 -3.88 -10.51 0.75
N VAL A 97 -3.21 -10.86 1.84
CA VAL A 97 -2.92 -9.97 2.97
C VAL A 97 -1.43 -9.65 2.98
N HIS A 98 -1.12 -8.36 3.03
CA HIS A 98 0.22 -7.82 3.11
C HIS A 98 0.40 -7.12 4.46
N ILE A 99 1.38 -7.56 5.26
CA ILE A 99 1.69 -6.97 6.57
C ILE A 99 2.95 -6.14 6.45
N TYR A 100 2.88 -4.89 6.88
CA TYR A 100 4.04 -3.99 6.97
C TYR A 100 4.04 -3.24 8.30
N HIS A 101 5.22 -2.78 8.72
CA HIS A 101 5.38 -1.94 9.92
C HIS A 101 5.66 -0.49 9.57
N GLN A 102 6.63 -0.27 8.68
CA GLN A 102 6.97 1.02 8.09
C GLN A 102 6.54 1.05 6.63
N LYS A 103 6.05 2.21 6.15
CA LYS A 103 5.62 2.37 4.76
C LYS A 103 6.73 1.92 3.80
N GLY A 104 6.35 1.12 2.81
CA GLY A 104 7.28 0.62 1.78
C GLY A 104 8.09 -0.62 2.15
N LYS A 105 8.00 -1.14 3.39
CA LYS A 105 8.69 -2.37 3.81
C LYS A 105 7.70 -3.45 4.22
N GLU A 106 7.32 -4.29 3.27
CA GLU A 106 6.55 -5.50 3.51
C GLU A 106 7.37 -6.48 4.39
N LEU A 107 6.75 -6.96 5.46
CA LEU A 107 7.33 -7.96 6.37
C LEU A 107 6.90 -9.37 5.99
N ALA A 108 5.64 -9.52 5.58
CA ALA A 108 5.09 -10.80 5.16
C ALA A 108 3.89 -10.58 4.23
N ARG A 109 3.66 -11.58 3.39
CA ARG A 109 2.49 -11.68 2.51
C ARG A 109 1.97 -13.10 2.51
N THR A 110 0.66 -13.25 2.59
CA THR A 110 -0.04 -14.53 2.39
C THR A 110 -1.17 -14.33 1.42
N CYS A 111 -1.32 -15.25 0.48
CA CYS A 111 -2.44 -15.31 -0.45
C CYS A 111 -3.17 -16.64 -0.30
N THR A 112 -4.49 -16.60 -0.34
CA THR A 112 -5.34 -17.78 -0.49
C THR A 112 -5.84 -17.85 -1.92
N HIS A 113 -5.78 -19.06 -2.48
CA HIS A 113 -6.47 -19.43 -3.71
C HIS A 113 -7.70 -20.26 -3.32
N ASP A 114 -8.78 -20.14 -4.08
CA ASP A 114 -9.99 -20.94 -3.86
C ASP A 114 -9.72 -22.44 -4.07
#